data_AF-A0A7L0UQK7-F1
#
_entry.id   AF-A0A7L0UQK7-F1
#
_cell.length_a   1.000
_cell.length_b   1.000
_cell.length_c   1.000
_cell.angle_alpha   90.00
_cell.angle_beta   90.00
_cell.angle_gamma   90.00
#
_symmetry.space_group_name_H-M   'P 1'
#
loop_
_entity.id
_entity.type
_entity.pdbx_description
1 polymer ?
#
loop_
_entity_poly.entity_id
_entity_poly.type
_entity_poly.pdbx_seq_one_letter_code
_entity_poly.pdbx_strand_id
1 'polypeptide(L)'
;GVSDLGAVPQLGGSRPIHSLHIGNDGSAFVEVLVGSSAGGGFQVLLPTAALMSPSESRAGAEPRRVRLFGPEALVRGPAQLTWDRLQVVLSQPYCQVSSPGGAGY
;
A
#
# COMPACT_ATOMS: atom_id res chain seq x y z
N GLY A 1 12.84 12.88 -4.92
CA GLY A 1 11.39 12.95 -5.14
C GLY A 1 10.76 11.82 -4.39
N VAL A 2 9.59 12.03 -3.80
CA VAL A 2 8.79 10.94 -3.23
C VAL A 2 8.32 10.06 -4.39
N SER A 3 8.56 8.76 -4.30
CA SER A 3 8.12 7.80 -5.30
C SER A 3 6.90 7.08 -4.73
N ASP A 4 5.72 7.40 -5.25
CA ASP A 4 4.47 6.71 -4.95
C ASP A 4 4.19 5.72 -6.08
N LEU A 5 4.14 4.43 -5.74
CA LEU A 5 3.79 3.37 -6.70
C LEU A 5 2.37 2.90 -6.43
N GLY A 6 1.52 2.95 -7.46
CA GLY A 6 0.13 2.50 -7.41
C GLY A 6 -0.09 1.25 -8.25
N ALA A 7 -0.68 0.20 -7.67
CA ALA A 7 -1.17 -0.97 -8.41
C ALA A 7 -2.68 -1.14 -8.19
N VAL A 8 -3.42 -1.49 -9.26
CA VAL A 8 -4.88 -1.68 -9.22
C VAL A 8 -5.28 -3.13 -9.54
N PRO A 9 -5.13 -4.09 -8.62
CA PRO A 9 -5.59 -5.45 -8.86
C PRO A 9 -7.12 -5.54 -8.83
N GLN A 10 -7.66 -6.34 -9.75
CA GLN A 10 -9.08 -6.69 -9.80
C GLN A 10 -9.29 -8.09 -9.22
N LEU A 11 -10.28 -8.23 -8.35
CA LEU A 11 -10.68 -9.49 -7.75
C LEU A 11 -11.58 -10.27 -8.72
N GLY A 12 -11.61 -11.60 -8.61
CA GLY A 12 -12.50 -12.45 -9.43
C GLY A 12 -14.01 -12.27 -9.16
N GLY A 13 -14.39 -11.29 -8.33
CA GLY A 13 -15.77 -10.96 -8.00
C GLY A 13 -15.84 -10.04 -6.78
N SER A 14 -16.90 -9.22 -6.73
CA SER A 14 -17.16 -8.27 -5.65
C SER A 14 -17.38 -9.01 -4.32
N ARG A 15 -16.65 -8.61 -3.27
CA ARG A 15 -16.67 -9.29 -1.96
C ARG A 15 -16.31 -8.33 -0.82
N PRO A 16 -16.73 -8.62 0.42
CA PRO A 16 -16.28 -7.85 1.58
C PRO A 16 -14.79 -8.13 1.85
N ILE A 17 -14.10 -7.15 2.43
CA ILE A 17 -12.70 -7.26 2.83
C ILE A 17 -12.63 -7.14 4.34
N HIS A 18 -12.26 -8.23 5.01
CA HIS A 18 -12.23 -8.32 6.47
C HIS A 18 -10.85 -8.00 7.05
N SER A 19 -9.78 -8.38 6.35
CA SER A 19 -8.40 -8.17 6.77
C SER A 19 -7.49 -8.04 5.55
N LEU A 20 -6.29 -7.47 5.76
CA LEU A 20 -5.26 -7.33 4.75
C LEU A 20 -3.94 -7.88 5.29
N HIS A 21 -3.30 -8.79 4.54
CA HIS A 21 -1.96 -9.26 4.83
C HIS A 21 -1.03 -8.71 3.75
N ILE A 22 -0.11 -7.82 4.14
CA ILE A 22 0.71 -7.05 3.20
C ILE A 22 2.17 -7.45 3.41
N GLY A 23 2.75 -8.14 2.43
CA GLY A 23 4.19 -8.35 2.33
C GLY A 23 4.86 -7.08 1.82
N ASN A 24 5.77 -6.52 2.59
CA ASN A 24 6.58 -5.39 2.16
C ASN A 24 7.76 -5.86 1.28
N ASP A 25 8.26 -4.97 0.42
CA ASP A 25 9.58 -5.10 -0.21
C ASP A 25 10.23 -3.71 -0.27
N GLY A 26 10.45 -3.12 0.91
CA GLY A 26 11.18 -1.86 1.06
C GLY A 26 10.35 -0.57 1.02
N SER A 27 9.02 -0.63 1.10
CA SER A 27 8.16 0.56 1.25
C SER A 27 8.11 1.01 2.72
N ALA A 28 8.07 2.32 2.97
CA ALA A 28 7.91 2.86 4.31
C ALA A 28 6.45 2.90 4.74
N PHE A 29 5.55 3.19 3.80
CA PHE A 29 4.12 3.31 4.05
C PHE A 29 3.31 2.52 3.02
N VAL A 30 2.11 2.13 3.43
CA VAL A 30 1.07 1.60 2.55
C VAL A 30 -0.27 2.27 2.86
N GLU A 31 -1.02 2.59 1.82
CA GLU A 31 -2.43 2.92 1.87
C GLU A 31 -3.18 1.96 0.92
N VAL A 32 -4.36 1.50 1.33
CA VAL A 32 -5.20 0.65 0.48
C VAL A 32 -6.55 1.29 0.29
N LEU A 33 -6.92 1.51 -0.97
CA LEU A 33 -8.23 1.96 -1.38
C LEU A 33 -9.00 0.83 -2.06
N VAL A 34 -10.32 0.94 -2.04
CA VAL A 34 -11.26 0.00 -2.65
C VAL A 34 -12.17 0.71 -3.64
N GLY A 35 -12.55 0.01 -4.70
CA GLY A 35 -13.43 0.52 -5.74
C GLY A 35 -14.31 -0.57 -6.33
N SER A 36 -15.31 -0.15 -7.09
CA SER A 36 -16.20 -1.05 -7.83
C SER A 36 -16.00 -0.87 -9.33
N SER A 37 -15.92 -1.97 -10.07
CA SER A 37 -15.88 -1.93 -11.55
C SER A 37 -17.18 -1.43 -12.16
N ALA A 38 -18.29 -1.52 -11.42
CA ALA A 38 -19.59 -0.98 -11.83
C ALA A 38 -19.66 0.56 -11.79
N GLY A 39 -18.63 1.23 -11.25
CA GLY A 39 -18.52 2.68 -11.22
C GLY A 39 -18.30 3.25 -9.81
N GLY A 40 -18.12 4.57 -9.75
CA GLY A 40 -17.77 5.30 -8.54
C GLY A 40 -16.26 5.51 -8.37
N GLY A 41 -15.88 6.34 -7.40
CA GLY A 41 -14.49 6.60 -7.03
C GLY A 41 -13.93 5.58 -6.05
N PHE A 42 -12.60 5.57 -5.91
CA PHE A 42 -11.92 4.80 -4.86
C PHE A 42 -12.18 5.41 -3.49
N GLN A 43 -12.31 4.55 -2.48
CA GLN A 43 -12.48 4.92 -1.07
C GLN A 43 -11.38 4.29 -0.22
N VAL A 44 -10.87 5.02 0.77
CA VAL A 44 -9.82 4.51 1.66
C VAL A 44 -10.38 3.38 2.53
N LEU A 45 -9.80 2.19 2.39
CA LEU A 45 -10.10 1.03 3.25
C LEU A 45 -9.08 0.92 4.38
N LEU A 46 -7.78 1.01 4.08
CA LEU A 46 -6.69 1.08 5.06
C LEU A 46 -6.05 2.47 4.94
N PRO A 47 -6.19 3.34 5.96
CA PRO A 47 -5.46 4.60 6.01
C PRO A 47 -3.96 4.36 5.99
N THR A 48 -3.18 5.37 5.61
CA THR A 48 -1.71 5.28 5.58
C THR A 48 -1.13 4.63 6.83
N ALA A 49 -0.47 3.49 6.66
CA ALA A 49 0.10 2.69 7.72
C ALA A 49 1.61 2.45 7.49
N ALA A 50 2.41 2.56 8.56
CA ALA A 50 3.86 2.43 8.49
C ALA A 50 4.31 0.96 8.36
N LEU A 51 4.95 0.59 7.25
CA LEU A 51 5.59 -0.72 7.08
C LEU A 51 7.03 -0.74 7.62
N MET A 52 7.73 0.40 7.57
CA MET A 52 9.07 0.59 8.11
C MET A 52 9.15 1.93 8.85
N SER A 53 9.95 1.99 9.91
CA SER A 53 10.38 3.26 10.50
C SER A 53 11.32 4.03 9.56
N PRO A 54 11.52 5.34 9.78
CA PRO A 54 12.50 6.10 9.00
C PRO A 54 13.92 5.55 9.09
N SER A 55 14.30 5.01 10.26
CA SER A 55 15.63 4.43 10.50
C SER A 55 15.80 3.09 9.78
N GLU A 56 14.80 2.20 9.85
CA GLU A 56 14.79 0.94 9.10
C GLU A 56 14.86 1.22 7.59
N SER A 57 14.11 2.21 7.11
CA SER A 57 14.09 2.60 5.69
C SER A 57 15.46 3.05 5.20
N ARG A 58 16.10 4.01 5.88
CA ARG A 58 17.44 4.50 5.50
C ARG A 58 18.51 3.41 5.56
N ALA A 59 18.40 2.49 6.52
CA ALA A 59 19.35 1.39 6.68
C ALA A 59 19.10 0.22 5.72
N GLY A 60 17.95 0.19 5.02
CA GLY A 60 17.52 -0.97 4.24
C GLY A 60 17.31 -2.22 5.10
N ALA A 61 16.99 -2.06 6.38
CA ALA A 61 16.85 -3.16 7.33
C ALA A 61 15.45 -3.78 7.26
N GLU A 62 15.39 -5.12 7.22
CA GLU A 62 14.14 -5.90 7.19
C GLU A 62 13.08 -5.44 6.14
N PRO A 63 13.45 -5.24 4.86
CA PRO A 63 12.52 -4.71 3.85
C PRO A 63 11.34 -5.65 3.55
N ARG A 64 11.44 -6.94 3.93
CA ARG A 64 10.52 -8.02 3.56
C ARG A 64 9.55 -8.45 4.66
N ARG A 65 9.19 -7.54 5.56
CA ARG A 65 8.27 -7.84 6.66
C ARG A 65 6.82 -7.95 6.15
N VAL A 66 6.10 -8.95 6.63
CA VAL A 66 4.64 -9.03 6.44
C VAL A 66 3.95 -8.30 7.61
N ARG A 67 3.02 -7.40 7.30
CA ARG A 67 2.12 -6.80 8.30
C ARG A 67 0.70 -7.31 8.10
N LEU A 68 0.06 -7.65 9.22
CA LEU A 68 -1.34 -8.05 9.27
C LEU A 68 -2.17 -6.87 9.75
N PHE A 69 -3.22 -6.55 9.02
CA PHE A 69 -4.19 -5.53 9.36
C PHE A 69 -5.53 -6.22 9.56
N GLY A 70 -5.96 -6.32 10.82
CA GLY A 70 -7.28 -6.82 11.18
C GLY A 70 -8.38 -5.78 10.92
N PRO A 71 -9.65 -6.15 11.16
CA PRO A 71 -10.80 -5.26 10.98
C PRO A 71 -10.68 -3.92 11.72
N GLU A 72 -10.00 -3.89 12.85
CA GLU A 72 -9.76 -2.71 13.67
C GLU A 72 -8.88 -1.66 12.97
N ALA A 73 -8.07 -2.07 12.00
CA ALA A 73 -7.25 -1.17 11.20
C ALA A 73 -7.99 -0.62 9.97
N LEU A 74 -9.17 -1.17 9.63
CA LEU A 74 -9.91 -0.82 8.43
C LEU A 74 -10.95 0.28 8.73
N VAL A 75 -11.18 1.16 7.74
CA VAL A 75 -12.24 2.15 7.80
C VAL A 75 -13.60 1.45 7.77
N ARG A 76 -14.38 1.63 8.84
CA ARG A 76 -15.64 0.92 9.08
C ARG A 76 -16.63 1.00 7.91
N GLY A 77 -16.78 2.16 7.28
CA GLY A 77 -17.73 2.36 6.17
C GLY A 77 -17.42 1.45 4.98
N PRO A 78 -16.27 1.64 4.31
CA PRO A 78 -15.87 0.78 3.20
C PRO A 78 -15.73 -0.71 3.57
N ALA A 79 -15.30 -1.05 4.79
CA ALA A 79 -15.17 -2.44 5.23
C ALA A 79 -16.50 -3.21 5.32
N GLN A 80 -17.64 -2.52 5.41
CA GLN A 80 -18.98 -3.13 5.45
C GLN A 80 -19.60 -3.36 4.05
N LEU A 81 -18.93 -2.90 3.00
CA LEU A 81 -19.39 -3.02 1.62
C LEU A 81 -18.57 -4.08 0.85
N THR A 82 -18.98 -4.35 -0.38
CA THR A 82 -18.31 -5.29 -1.28
C THR A 82 -17.58 -4.56 -2.40
N TRP A 83 -16.38 -5.03 -2.73
CA TRP A 83 -15.51 -4.41 -3.71
C TRP A 83 -14.87 -5.45 -4.60
N ASP A 84 -14.56 -5.06 -5.84
CA ASP A 84 -13.86 -5.90 -6.81
C ASP A 84 -12.58 -5.24 -7.34
N ARG A 85 -12.28 -4.01 -6.97
CA ARG A 85 -11.01 -3.32 -7.26
C ARG A 85 -10.32 -2.91 -5.98
N LEU A 86 -9.02 -3.09 -5.94
CA LEU A 86 -8.13 -2.54 -4.92
C LEU A 86 -7.20 -1.55 -5.60
N GLN A 87 -6.81 -0.50 -4.90
CA GLN A 87 -5.67 0.33 -5.26
C GLN A 87 -4.73 0.35 -4.07
N VAL A 88 -3.50 -0.14 -4.27
CA VAL A 88 -2.46 -0.14 -3.24
C VAL A 88 -1.48 0.95 -3.57
N VAL A 89 -1.30 1.90 -2.66
CA VAL A 89 -0.33 2.99 -2.77
C VAL A 89 0.81 2.70 -1.82
N LEU A 90 2.02 2.63 -2.36
CA LEU A 90 3.26 2.39 -1.62
C LEU A 90 4.15 3.63 -1.69
N SER A 91 4.67 4.07 -0.55
CA SER A 91 5.53 5.26 -0.47
C SER A 91 6.83 4.96 0.27
N GLN A 92 7.96 5.43 -0.26
CA GLN A 92 9.27 5.35 0.39
C GLN A 92 9.98 6.71 0.34
N PRO A 93 9.65 7.65 1.24
CA PRO A 93 10.22 9.00 1.22
C PRO A 93 11.64 9.06 1.82
N TYR A 94 12.08 8.03 2.53
CA TYR A 94 13.33 8.05 3.30
C TYR A 94 14.53 7.51 2.53
N CYS A 95 14.28 6.76 1.45
CA CYS A 95 15.32 6.31 0.52
C CYS A 95 15.24 7.20 -0.72
N GLN A 96 16.19 8.13 -0.87
CA GLN A 96 16.37 8.76 -2.18
C GLN A 96 17.00 7.72 -3.10
N VAL A 97 16.31 7.38 -4.19
CA VAL A 97 16.99 6.83 -5.37
C VAL A 97 17.97 7.92 -5.80
N SER A 98 19.26 7.74 -5.52
CA SER A 98 20.28 8.41 -6.31
C SER A 98 20.01 8.00 -7.75
N SER A 99 19.57 8.95 -8.58
CA SER A 99 19.35 8.72 -10.00
C SER A 99 20.53 7.93 -10.56
N PRO A 100 20.32 6.82 -11.31
CA PRO A 100 21.40 6.15 -12.02
C PRO A 100 21.77 7.03 -13.21
N GLY A 101 22.57 8.05 -12.96
CA GLY A 101 22.99 9.05 -13.93
C GLY A 101 24.27 9.71 -13.45
N GLY A 102 25.37 8.96 -13.51
CA GLY A 102 26.68 9.49 -13.13
C GLY A 102 27.78 8.45 -12.92
N ALA A 103 27.75 7.33 -13.65
CA ALA A 103 28.93 6.47 -13.80
C ALA A 103 29.02 6.06 -15.28
N GLY A 104 30.07 6.54 -15.95
CA GLY A 104 30.31 6.45 -17.39
C GLY A 104 30.21 7.85 -18.00
N TYR A 105 31.30 8.59 -18.21
CA TYR A 105 32.57 8.22 -18.86
C TYR A 105 33.80 8.63 -18.05
#